data_AF-A0A434U7Z9-F1
#
_entry.id   AF-A0A434U7Z9-F1
#
_cell.length_a   1.000
_cell.length_b   1.000
_cell.length_c   1.000
_cell.angle_alpha   90.00
_cell.angle_beta   90.00
_cell.angle_gamma   90.00
#
_symmetry.space_group_name_H-M   'P 1'
#
loop_
_entity.id
_entity.type
_entity.pdbx_description
1 polymer ?
#
loop_
_entity_poly.entity_id
_entity_poly.type
_entity_poly.pdbx_seq_one_letter_code
_entity_poly.pdbx_strand_id
1 'polypeptide(L)'
;MSKVTFTFDGEAATIFLSSLAEAAKRFPEFGEALVDFIEAGEELFLLKCDCHSAPGTNEIAVGLYPSDSLARLVTAFRARNLDFGLVEHLHPKLRRRNSAQALGIRNRDRHLG
;
A
#
# COMPACT_ATOMS: atom_id res chain seq x y z
N MET A 1 -26.28 -24.45 -21.09
CA MET A 1 -25.42 -23.50 -20.36
C MET A 1 -25.85 -23.51 -18.91
N SER A 2 -24.98 -23.96 -18.00
CA SER A 2 -25.22 -23.82 -16.56
C SER A 2 -25.01 -22.36 -16.15
N LYS A 3 -25.94 -21.81 -15.36
CA LYS A 3 -25.84 -20.46 -14.80
C LYS A 3 -25.05 -20.56 -13.50
N VAL A 4 -23.99 -19.76 -13.39
CA VAL A 4 -23.24 -19.56 -12.15
C VAL A 4 -23.72 -18.27 -11.51
N THR A 5 -24.01 -18.30 -10.22
CA THR A 5 -24.44 -17.13 -9.45
C THR A 5 -23.30 -16.68 -8.56
N PHE A 6 -22.95 -15.39 -8.60
CA PHE A 6 -22.00 -14.81 -7.65
C PHE A 6 -22.78 -14.18 -6.50
N THR A 7 -22.38 -14.52 -5.28
CA THR A 7 -22.91 -13.91 -4.06
C THR A 7 -21.83 -13.08 -3.39
N PHE A 8 -22.19 -11.87 -2.97
CA PHE A 8 -21.29 -10.92 -2.34
C PHE A 8 -21.90 -10.42 -1.03
N ASP A 9 -21.15 -10.53 0.05
CA ASP A 9 -21.53 -9.96 1.34
C ASP A 9 -21.04 -8.50 1.42
N GLY A 10 -21.93 -7.57 1.08
CA GLY A 10 -21.66 -6.14 1.16
C GLY A 10 -21.70 -5.55 2.56
N GLU A 11 -22.21 -6.29 3.56
CA GLU A 11 -22.35 -5.79 4.92
C GLU A 11 -20.97 -5.66 5.58
N ALA A 12 -20.14 -6.70 5.46
CA ALA A 12 -18.77 -6.69 5.99
C ALA A 12 -17.92 -5.54 5.41
N ALA A 13 -18.04 -5.30 4.11
CA ALA A 13 -17.33 -4.21 3.43
C ALA A 13 -17.80 -2.84 3.92
N THR A 14 -19.11 -2.68 4.10
CA THR A 14 -19.72 -1.43 4.58
C THR A 14 -19.29 -1.12 6.02
N ILE A 15 -19.27 -2.12 6.90
CA ILE A 15 -18.81 -1.97 8.29
C ILE A 15 -17.34 -1.54 8.34
N PHE A 16 -16.50 -2.16 7.51
CA PHE A 16 -15.08 -1.85 7.46
C PHE A 16 -14.82 -0.43 6.93
N LEU A 17 -15.46 -0.03 5.82
CA LEU A 17 -15.37 1.32 5.28
C LEU A 17 -15.87 2.39 6.27
N SER A 18 -16.95 2.10 6.98
CA SER A 18 -17.48 2.99 8.02
C SER A 18 -16.47 3.19 9.15
N SER A 19 -15.80 2.11 9.55
CA SER A 19 -14.75 2.16 10.59
C SER A 19 -13.53 2.97 10.16
N LEU A 20 -13.10 2.85 8.90
CA LEU A 20 -12.03 3.67 8.33
C LEU A 20 -12.41 5.15 8.29
N ALA A 21 -13.64 5.46 7.85
CA ALA A 21 -14.14 6.82 7.80
C ALA A 21 -14.23 7.46 9.20
N GLU A 22 -14.64 6.70 10.21
CA GLU A 22 -14.64 7.16 11.60
C GLU A 22 -13.21 7.43 12.10
N ALA A 23 -12.26 6.53 11.82
CA ALA A 23 -10.86 6.72 12.19
C ALA A 23 -10.26 7.97 11.52
N ALA A 24 -10.51 8.18 10.23
CA ALA A 24 -10.04 9.37 9.50
C ALA A 24 -10.64 10.68 10.05
N LYS A 25 -11.89 10.67 10.50
CA LYS A 25 -12.52 11.83 11.16
C LYS A 25 -11.92 12.13 12.52
N ARG A 26 -11.57 11.09 13.28
CA ARG A 26 -11.06 11.22 14.65
C ARG A 26 -9.57 11.54 14.70
N PHE A 27 -8.81 11.11 13.70
CA PHE A 27 -7.36 11.24 13.63
C PHE A 27 -6.98 11.84 12.28
N PRO A 28 -6.79 13.17 12.21
CA PRO A 28 -6.48 13.85 10.95
C PRO A 28 -5.25 13.29 10.24
N GLU A 29 -4.22 12.87 10.99
CA GLU A 29 -2.98 12.32 10.42
C GLU A 29 -3.23 10.98 9.71
N PHE A 30 -4.16 10.17 10.24
CA PHE A 30 -4.60 8.95 9.57
C PHE A 30 -5.43 9.28 8.32
N GLY A 31 -6.26 10.32 8.40
CA GLY A 31 -7.04 10.79 7.26
C GLY A 31 -6.16 11.24 6.10
N GLU A 32 -5.13 12.04 6.38
CA GLU A 32 -4.14 12.49 5.38
C GLU A 32 -3.40 11.29 4.78
N ALA A 33 -2.89 10.38 5.61
CA ALA A 33 -2.19 9.18 5.13
C ALA A 33 -3.09 8.26 4.29
N LEU A 34 -4.40 8.18 4.60
CA LEU A 34 -5.37 7.43 3.82
C LEU A 34 -5.68 8.10 2.47
N VAL A 35 -5.70 9.43 2.42
CA VAL A 35 -5.85 10.17 1.14
C VAL A 35 -4.63 9.94 0.26
N ASP A 36 -3.43 10.12 0.79
CA ASP A 36 -2.18 9.87 0.06
C ASP A 36 -2.10 8.43 -0.48
N PHE A 37 -2.54 7.46 0.33
CA PHE A 37 -2.66 6.07 -0.05
C PHE A 37 -3.57 5.88 -1.27
N ILE A 38 -4.75 6.51 -1.27
CA ILE A 38 -5.71 6.42 -2.38
C ILE A 38 -5.19 7.15 -3.63
N GLU A 39 -4.58 8.32 -3.46
CA GLU A 39 -4.01 9.10 -4.57
C GLU A 39 -2.81 8.40 -5.23
N ALA A 40 -2.06 7.61 -4.46
CA ALA A 40 -1.01 6.73 -4.99
C ALA A 40 -1.57 5.54 -5.81
N GLY A 41 -2.89 5.35 -5.82
CA GLY A 41 -3.56 4.25 -6.50
C GLY A 41 -3.39 2.91 -5.78
N GLU A 42 -3.08 2.93 -4.49
CA GLU A 42 -2.96 1.70 -3.70
C GLU A 42 -4.34 1.03 -3.57
N GLU A 43 -4.35 -0.29 -3.68
CA GLU A 43 -5.58 -1.07 -3.56
C GLU A 43 -6.08 -1.02 -2.12
N LEU A 44 -7.37 -0.73 -1.91
CA LEU A 44 -7.99 -0.82 -0.58
C LEU A 44 -8.42 -2.25 -0.25
N PHE A 45 -8.90 -2.98 -1.25
CA PHE A 45 -9.46 -4.31 -1.07
C PHE A 45 -9.03 -5.28 -2.16
N LEU A 46 -8.94 -6.54 -1.77
CA LEU A 46 -8.80 -7.68 -2.64
C LEU A 46 -10.13 -8.42 -2.72
N LEU A 47 -10.61 -8.68 -3.93
CA LEU A 47 -11.66 -9.66 -4.17
C LEU A 47 -11.07 -11.06 -4.05
N LYS A 48 -11.57 -11.88 -3.12
CA LYS A 48 -11.24 -13.30 -3.07
C LYS A 48 -12.48 -14.12 -3.35
N CYS A 49 -12.35 -15.02 -4.30
CA CYS A 49 -13.34 -16.03 -4.61
C CYS A 49 -13.12 -17.21 -3.67
N ASP A 50 -14.13 -17.57 -2.89
CA ASP A 50 -14.12 -18.81 -2.13
C ASP A 50 -14.75 -19.90 -2.99
N CYS A 51 -13.91 -20.68 -3.66
CA CYS A 51 -14.33 -21.74 -4.57
C CYS A 51 -14.83 -22.99 -3.84
N HIS A 52 -14.86 -22.99 -2.49
CA HIS A 52 -15.26 -24.15 -1.70
C HIS A 52 -16.76 -24.45 -1.73
N SER A 53 -17.51 -23.84 -2.64
CA SER A 53 -18.91 -24.12 -2.91
C SER A 53 -19.19 -25.63 -2.86
N ALA A 54 -20.09 -26.01 -1.96
CA ALA A 54 -20.53 -27.39 -1.83
C ALA A 54 -20.94 -27.91 -3.23
N PRO A 55 -20.49 -29.10 -3.64
CA PRO A 55 -20.82 -29.64 -4.96
C PRO A 55 -22.35 -29.77 -5.07
N GLY A 56 -22.99 -28.85 -5.80
CA GLY A 56 -24.44 -28.85 -6.02
C GLY A 56 -25.11 -27.49 -6.17
N THR A 57 -24.56 -26.38 -5.63
CA THR A 57 -25.28 -25.10 -5.59
C THR A 57 -24.99 -24.12 -6.73
N ASN A 58 -24.00 -24.34 -7.59
CA ASN A 58 -23.60 -23.39 -8.67
C ASN A 58 -23.38 -21.94 -8.21
N GLU A 59 -23.18 -21.73 -6.91
CA GLU A 59 -22.96 -20.44 -6.30
C GLU A 59 -21.46 -20.27 -6.06
N ILE A 60 -20.92 -19.09 -6.37
CA ILE A 60 -19.56 -18.70 -6.04
C ILE A 60 -19.66 -17.56 -5.04
N ALA A 61 -19.14 -17.79 -3.83
CA ALA A 61 -19.05 -16.75 -2.82
C ALA A 61 -17.81 -15.88 -3.08
N VAL A 62 -18.00 -14.57 -3.02
CA VAL A 62 -16.93 -13.59 -3.21
C VAL A 62 -16.87 -12.70 -1.99
N GLY A 63 -15.69 -12.61 -1.38
CA GLY A 63 -15.42 -11.75 -0.22
C GLY A 63 -14.50 -10.58 -0.58
N LEU A 64 -14.72 -9.44 0.09
CA LEU A 64 -13.77 -8.34 0.11
C LEU A 64 -12.88 -8.44 1.33
N TYR A 65 -11.57 -8.44 1.11
CA TYR A 65 -10.56 -8.46 2.16
C TYR A 65 -9.73 -7.18 2.08
N PRO A 66 -9.29 -6.60 3.21
CA PRO A 66 -8.35 -5.49 3.16
C PRO A 66 -7.09 -5.92 2.43
N SER A 67 -6.55 -5.04 1.60
CA SER A 67 -5.26 -5.27 0.95
C SER A 67 -4.12 -5.31 1.98
N ASP A 68 -3.00 -5.89 1.58
CA ASP A 68 -1.79 -5.89 2.41
C ASP A 68 -1.28 -4.46 2.66
N SER A 69 -1.37 -3.58 1.65
CA SER A 69 -0.97 -2.18 1.78
C SER A 69 -1.85 -1.45 2.82
N LEU A 70 -3.18 -1.65 2.77
CA LEU A 70 -4.10 -1.03 3.73
C LEU A 70 -3.90 -1.62 5.13
N ALA A 71 -3.68 -2.93 5.25
CA ALA A 71 -3.38 -3.57 6.52
C ALA A 71 -2.10 -3.01 7.15
N ARG A 72 -1.07 -2.71 6.34
CA ARG A 72 0.15 -2.05 6.80
C ARG A 72 -0.10 -0.63 7.27
N LEU A 73 -0.87 0.17 6.53
CA LEU A 73 -1.25 1.52 6.93
C LEU A 73 -1.96 1.53 8.29
N VAL A 74 -2.97 0.67 8.46
CA VAL A 74 -3.71 0.55 9.72
C VAL A 74 -2.80 0.05 10.85
N THR A 75 -1.89 -0.87 10.57
CA THR A 75 -0.94 -1.39 11.57
C THR A 75 0.06 -0.32 12.00
N ALA A 76 0.62 0.44 11.06
CA ALA A 76 1.52 1.55 11.35
C ALA A 76 0.83 2.62 12.20
N PHE A 77 -0.39 2.98 11.83
CA PHE A 77 -1.23 3.89 12.62
C PHE A 77 -1.44 3.40 14.05
N ARG A 78 -1.83 2.13 14.21
CA ARG A 78 -2.04 1.52 15.53
C ARG A 78 -0.78 1.45 16.38
N ALA A 79 0.38 1.25 15.74
CA ALA A 79 1.68 1.27 16.39
C ALA A 79 2.13 2.70 16.78
N ARG A 80 1.35 3.73 16.45
CA ARG A 80 1.74 5.15 16.52
C ARG A 80 3.03 5.45 15.76
N ASN A 81 3.31 4.64 14.74
CA ASN A 81 4.41 4.90 13.85
C ASN A 81 3.91 5.89 12.80
N LEU A 82 4.24 7.17 13.02
CA LEU A 82 3.86 8.28 12.14
C LEU A 82 4.61 8.25 10.81
N ASP A 83 5.71 7.51 10.73
CA ASP A 83 6.24 7.06 9.45
C ASP A 83 5.34 5.93 8.99
N PHE A 84 4.20 6.28 8.38
CA PHE A 84 3.14 5.37 7.94
C PHE A 84 3.58 4.29 6.96
N GLY A 85 4.88 4.19 6.66
CA GLY A 85 5.43 3.12 5.86
C GLY A 85 4.65 2.99 4.57
N LEU A 86 4.28 4.15 3.96
CA LEU A 86 4.17 4.28 2.52
C LEU A 86 5.54 3.85 2.02
N VAL A 87 5.70 2.52 1.93
CA VAL A 87 6.88 1.84 1.43
C VAL A 87 7.16 2.62 0.18
N GLU A 88 8.30 3.31 0.17
CA GLU A 88 8.83 3.95 -1.01
C GLU A 88 8.53 2.97 -2.14
N HIS A 89 7.52 3.32 -2.96
CA HIS A 89 7.43 2.76 -4.28
C HIS A 89 8.76 3.23 -4.84
N LEU A 90 9.73 2.32 -4.75
CA LEU A 90 11.02 2.40 -5.37
C LEU A 90 10.68 2.64 -6.82
N HIS A 91 10.57 3.92 -7.17
CA HIS A 91 10.90 4.38 -8.48
C HIS A 91 12.25 3.70 -8.74
N PRO A 92 12.36 2.79 -9.73
CA PRO A 92 13.65 2.34 -10.18
C PRO A 92 14.26 3.50 -11.00
N LYS A 93 14.39 4.67 -10.38
CA LYS A 93 15.37 5.68 -10.75
C LYS A 93 16.38 5.64 -9.63
N LEU A 94 17.16 4.57 -9.68
CA LEU A 94 18.46 4.46 -9.05
C LEU A 94 19.12 5.84 -9.08
N ARG A 95 19.10 6.43 -7.89
CA ARG A 95 20.07 7.34 -7.33
C ARG A 95 21.48 6.87 -7.73
N ARG A 96 21.94 7.25 -8.93
CA ARG A 96 23.38 7.39 -9.22
C ARG A 96 23.86 8.63 -8.48
N ARG A 97 24.05 8.51 -7.16
CA ARG A 97 24.91 9.42 -6.42
C ARG A 97 26.32 8.84 -6.45
N ASN A 98 27.19 9.54 -7.16
CA ASN A 98 28.57 9.83 -6.77
C ASN A 98 29.45 8.64 -6.39
N SER A 99 30.12 8.07 -7.38
CA SER A 99 31.48 7.59 -7.24
C SER A 99 32.39 8.50 -8.08
N ALA A 100 33.07 9.43 -7.39
CA ALA A 100 34.29 10.16 -7.78
C ALA A 100 34.23 11.68 -7.47
N GLN A 101 34.24 12.04 -6.19
CA GLN A 101 35.08 13.15 -5.75
C GLN A 101 36.08 12.61 -4.74
N ALA A 102 37.18 12.08 -5.24
CA ALA A 102 38.43 11.89 -4.50
C ALA A 102 39.55 11.72 -5.53
N LEU A 103 40.05 12.84 -6.01
CA LEU A 103 41.45 13.16 -6.32
C LEU A 103 41.48 14.29 -7.37
N GLY A 104 41.20 15.50 -6.89
CA GLY A 104 41.79 16.68 -7.50
C GLY A 104 43.28 16.70 -7.15
N ILE A 105 44.12 16.04 -7.97
CA ILE A 105 45.54 16.36 -7.98
C ILE A 105 45.69 17.65 -8.78
N ARG A 106 45.67 18.78 -8.07
CA ARG A 106 46.33 20.01 -8.55
C ARG A 106 47.82 19.70 -8.59
N ASN A 107 48.38 19.52 -9.78
CA ASN A 107 49.82 19.58 -9.97
C ASN A 107 50.17 21.02 -10.36
N ARG A 108 50.54 21.82 -9.35
CA ARG A 108 51.32 23.04 -9.56
C ARG A 108 52.36 23.17 -8.45
N ASP A 109 53.59 23.37 -8.91
CA ASP A 109 54.78 23.87 -8.22
C ASP A 109 55.60 22.87 -7.39
N ARG A 110 56.73 22.44 -7.98
CA ARG A 110 58.01 23.03 -7.55
C ARG A 110 59.19 22.78 -8.51
N HIS A 111 59.88 23.88 -8.78
CA HIS A 111 61.29 24.03 -9.11
C HIS A 111 62.20 22.85 -8.75
N LEU A 112 63.05 22.48 -9.72
CA LEU A 112 64.45 22.12 -9.47
C LEU A 112 65.31 22.99 -10.40
N GLY A 113 66.42 23.49 -9.85
CA GLY A 113 67.38 24.37 -10.52
C GLY A 113 68.32 23.66 -11.48
#